data_AF-A0A1L9C6S7-F1
#
_entry.id   AF-A0A1L9C6S7-F1
#
_cell.length_a   1.000
_cell.length_b   1.000
_cell.length_c   1.000
_cell.angle_alpha   90.00
_cell.angle_beta   90.00
_cell.angle_gamma   90.00
#
_symmetry.space_group_name_H-M   'P 1'
#
loop_
_entity.id
_entity.type
_entity.pdbx_description
1 polymer ?
#
loop_
_entity_poly.entity_id
_entity_poly.type
_entity_poly.pdbx_seq_one_letter_code
_entity_poly.pdbx_strand_id
1 'polypeptide(L)'
;MSSELIRYKDICVDFHGSRLFSNFNLTVNLGDKLILKGRSGSGKSTLLKILLGILRVDDGEVFYRGRKVSASNIWDIRKEIAYVSQDTDIGEGIVKDLINEIFSFDHNQGRKYHRRRNSLLEYFGLDRSIVYKKFEDLSGGEKQRICIIISVLLGKEIFLLDEVTSALDPELKEKVVDFFLENEDWTLLVVSHDNTWDRVAMDEVFVDGCEINA
;
A
#
# COMPACT_ATOMS: atom_id res chain seq x y z
N MET A 1 8.38 -9.78 -23.12
CA MET A 1 7.07 -9.29 -22.62
C MET A 1 7.35 -8.05 -21.79
N SER A 2 6.52 -7.01 -21.86
CA SER A 2 6.79 -5.77 -21.11
C SER A 2 6.75 -6.05 -19.60
N SER A 3 7.78 -5.61 -18.87
CA SER A 3 7.82 -5.64 -17.40
C SER A 3 7.00 -4.51 -16.76
N GLU A 4 6.50 -3.57 -17.56
CA GLU A 4 5.69 -2.43 -17.10
C GLU A 4 4.43 -2.90 -16.36
N LEU A 5 4.36 -2.56 -15.07
CA LEU A 5 3.23 -2.87 -14.21
C LEU A 5 2.27 -1.69 -14.12
N ILE A 6 2.76 -0.49 -13.80
CA ILE A 6 1.96 0.73 -13.66
C ILE A 6 2.60 1.82 -14.51
N ARG A 7 1.79 2.58 -15.23
CA ARG A 7 2.25 3.81 -15.90
C ARG A 7 1.27 4.94 -15.69
N TYR A 8 1.72 5.98 -15.00
CA TYR A 8 1.09 7.29 -14.93
C TYR A 8 1.61 8.11 -16.11
N LYS A 9 0.71 8.58 -16.97
CA LYS A 9 1.03 9.37 -18.15
C LYS A 9 0.32 10.71 -18.10
N ASP A 10 1.12 11.79 -18.08
CA ASP A 10 0.66 13.17 -18.16
C ASP A 10 -0.45 13.52 -17.15
N ILE A 11 -0.35 12.98 -15.93
CA ILE A 11 -1.41 13.08 -14.93
C ILE A 11 -1.56 14.54 -14.48
N CYS A 12 -2.79 15.03 -14.60
CA CYS A 12 -3.20 16.32 -14.05
C CYS A 12 -4.33 16.13 -13.03
N VAL A 13 -4.20 16.79 -11.88
CA VAL A 13 -5.19 16.75 -10.79
C VAL A 13 -5.29 18.12 -10.16
N ASP A 14 -6.51 18.62 -10.02
CA ASP A 14 -6.88 19.80 -9.25
C ASP A 14 -7.57 19.36 -7.96
N PHE A 15 -7.10 19.88 -6.83
CA PHE A 15 -7.66 19.60 -5.52
C PHE A 15 -8.06 20.92 -4.85
N HIS A 16 -9.36 21.07 -4.57
CA HIS A 16 -9.94 22.30 -4.00
C HIS A 16 -9.53 23.61 -4.69
N GLY A 17 -9.48 23.60 -6.03
CA GLY A 17 -9.12 24.77 -6.83
C GLY A 17 -7.63 25.08 -6.92
N SER A 18 -6.78 24.21 -6.37
CA SER A 18 -5.32 24.27 -6.54
C SER A 18 -4.84 23.08 -7.36
N ARG A 19 -3.98 23.33 -8.36
CA ARG A 19 -3.34 22.30 -9.17
C ARG A 19 -2.38 21.49 -8.30
N LEU A 20 -2.66 20.20 -8.14
CA LEU A 20 -1.85 19.25 -7.36
C LEU A 20 -0.80 18.55 -8.22
N PHE A 21 -1.16 18.17 -9.44
CA PHE A 21 -0.24 17.59 -10.42
C PHE A 21 -0.38 18.28 -11.76
N SER A 22 0.74 18.65 -12.39
CA SER A 22 0.80 19.13 -13.76
C SER A 22 1.69 18.19 -14.58
N ASN A 23 1.11 17.39 -15.47
CA ASN A 23 1.83 16.44 -16.33
C ASN A 23 2.73 15.44 -15.57
N PHE A 24 2.26 14.89 -14.45
CA PHE A 24 3.02 13.91 -13.68
C PHE A 24 3.16 12.59 -14.46
N ASN A 25 4.39 12.08 -14.54
CA ASN A 25 4.73 10.86 -15.26
C ASN A 25 5.55 9.92 -14.37
N LEU A 26 5.16 8.65 -14.32
CA LEU A 26 5.88 7.62 -13.55
C LEU A 26 5.61 6.26 -14.17
N THR A 27 6.67 5.45 -14.33
CA THR A 27 6.55 4.05 -14.72
C THR A 27 7.08 3.17 -13.60
N VAL A 28 6.33 2.14 -13.24
CA VAL A 28 6.70 1.12 -12.25
C VAL A 28 6.68 -0.23 -12.95
N ASN A 29 7.77 -0.97 -12.86
CA ASN A 29 7.91 -2.33 -13.37
C ASN A 29 7.63 -3.36 -12.27
N LEU A 30 7.39 -4.59 -12.70
CA LEU A 30 7.36 -5.74 -11.80
C LEU A 30 8.71 -5.90 -11.08
N GLY A 31 8.66 -6.03 -9.76
CA GLY A 31 9.83 -6.16 -8.88
C GLY A 31 10.42 -4.82 -8.41
N ASP A 32 9.95 -3.70 -8.96
CA ASP A 32 10.43 -2.38 -8.53
C ASP A 32 10.06 -2.13 -7.06
N LYS A 33 11.01 -1.53 -6.35
CA LYS A 33 10.84 -1.10 -4.96
C LYS A 33 11.03 0.41 -4.95
N LEU A 34 9.93 1.14 -4.99
CA LEU A 34 9.93 2.60 -5.08
C LEU A 34 9.44 3.24 -3.79
N ILE A 35 10.09 4.31 -3.37
CA ILE A 35 9.59 5.22 -2.35
C ILE A 35 9.24 6.58 -2.97
N LEU A 36 7.99 6.98 -2.80
CA LEU A 36 7.48 8.31 -3.12
C LEU A 36 7.85 9.26 -1.98
N LYS A 37 8.74 10.22 -2.26
CA LYS A 37 9.14 11.29 -1.36
C LYS A 37 8.56 12.63 -1.81
N GLY A 38 8.46 13.60 -0.91
CA GLY A 38 7.93 14.93 -1.22
C GLY A 38 7.23 15.55 -0.03
N ARG A 39 6.93 16.84 -0.07
CA ARG A 39 6.32 17.57 1.06
C ARG A 39 4.97 16.99 1.47
N SER A 40 4.55 17.23 2.71
CA SER A 40 3.16 16.92 3.11
C SER A 40 2.19 17.68 2.20
N GLY A 41 1.14 16.99 1.75
CA GLY A 41 0.20 17.54 0.78
C GLY A 41 0.65 17.53 -0.68
N SER A 42 1.83 16.97 -1.03
CA SER A 42 2.29 16.91 -2.43
C SER A 42 1.55 15.89 -3.32
N GLY A 43 0.61 15.12 -2.75
CA GLY A 43 -0.23 14.19 -3.50
C GLY A 43 0.26 12.74 -3.57
N LYS A 44 1.27 12.34 -2.81
CA LYS A 44 1.80 10.97 -2.78
C LYS A 44 0.70 9.90 -2.61
N SER A 45 -0.12 10.02 -1.57
CA SER A 45 -1.27 9.12 -1.35
C SER A 45 -2.36 9.28 -2.41
N THR A 46 -2.46 10.44 -3.07
CA THR A 46 -3.38 10.68 -4.20
C THR A 46 -3.00 9.81 -5.40
N LEU A 47 -1.71 9.63 -5.69
CA LEU A 47 -1.26 8.73 -6.77
C LEU A 47 -1.70 7.29 -6.52
N LEU A 48 -1.50 6.77 -5.29
CA LEU A 48 -1.95 5.42 -4.91
C LEU A 48 -3.48 5.26 -5.10
N LYS A 49 -4.24 6.26 -4.64
CA LYS A 49 -5.71 6.27 -4.75
C LYS A 49 -6.21 6.39 -6.20
N ILE A 50 -5.48 7.08 -7.07
CA ILE A 50 -5.75 7.16 -8.50
C ILE A 50 -5.59 5.79 -9.17
N LEU A 51 -4.50 5.07 -8.87
CA LEU A 51 -4.29 3.70 -9.40
C LEU A 51 -5.40 2.74 -8.97
N LEU A 52 -5.86 2.86 -7.72
CA LEU A 52 -6.97 2.08 -7.19
C LEU A 52 -8.35 2.57 -7.67
N GLY A 53 -8.42 3.60 -8.50
CA GLY A 53 -9.66 4.18 -9.02
C GLY A 53 -10.57 4.75 -7.94
N ILE A 54 -10.00 5.10 -6.78
CA ILE A 54 -10.67 5.78 -5.66
C ILE A 54 -10.79 7.28 -6.00
N LEU A 55 -9.75 7.85 -6.60
CA LEU A 55 -9.73 9.22 -7.12
C LEU A 55 -9.62 9.21 -8.64
N ARG A 56 -10.14 10.26 -9.28
CA ARG A 56 -10.04 10.46 -10.73
C ARG A 56 -9.02 11.54 -11.02
N VAL A 57 -8.46 11.46 -12.22
CA VAL A 57 -7.62 12.50 -12.80
C VAL A 57 -8.47 13.45 -13.63
N ASP A 58 -8.06 14.71 -13.73
CA ASP A 58 -8.70 15.70 -14.59
C ASP A 58 -8.20 15.59 -16.03
N ASP A 59 -6.91 15.28 -16.19
CA ASP A 59 -6.28 14.95 -17.48
C ASP A 59 -5.20 13.86 -17.30
N GLY A 60 -4.80 13.25 -18.41
CA GLY A 60 -3.84 12.15 -18.43
C GLY A 60 -4.46 10.77 -18.28
N GLU A 61 -3.59 9.76 -18.22
CA GLU A 61 -4.00 8.35 -18.25
C GLU A 61 -3.16 7.49 -17.33
N VAL A 62 -3.80 6.55 -16.64
CA VAL A 62 -3.13 5.53 -15.84
C VAL A 62 -3.29 4.19 -16.54
N PHE A 63 -2.22 3.42 -16.63
CA PHE A 63 -2.20 2.07 -17.17
C PHE A 63 -1.77 1.07 -16.11
N TYR A 64 -2.37 -0.11 -16.13
CA TYR A 64 -1.97 -1.27 -15.35
C TYR A 64 -1.75 -2.45 -16.30
N ARG A 65 -0.54 -3.01 -16.32
CA ARG A 65 -0.09 -4.06 -17.27
C ARG A 65 -0.45 -3.72 -18.72
N GLY A 66 -0.19 -2.47 -19.11
CA GLY A 66 -0.47 -1.95 -20.45
C GLY A 66 -1.94 -1.67 -20.78
N ARG A 67 -2.89 -1.93 -19.87
CA ARG A 67 -4.32 -1.61 -20.06
C ARG A 67 -4.68 -0.34 -19.31
N LYS A 68 -5.38 0.59 -19.96
CA LYS A 68 -5.87 1.81 -19.31
C LYS A 68 -6.79 1.45 -18.13
N VAL A 69 -6.54 2.05 -16.97
CA VAL A 69 -7.36 1.90 -15.77
C VAL A 69 -8.72 2.54 -16.01
N SER A 70 -9.79 1.79 -15.74
CA SER A 70 -11.16 2.24 -15.97
C SER A 70 -12.15 1.48 -15.09
N ALA A 71 -13.42 1.92 -15.08
CA ALA A 71 -14.46 1.26 -14.29
C ALA A 71 -14.66 -0.23 -14.65
N SER A 72 -14.34 -0.64 -15.88
CA SER A 72 -14.56 -2.02 -16.34
C SER A 72 -13.50 -3.01 -15.86
N ASN A 73 -12.29 -2.55 -15.50
CA ASN A 73 -11.19 -3.42 -15.07
C ASN A 73 -10.69 -3.16 -13.64
N ILE A 74 -11.22 -2.14 -12.96
CA ILE A 74 -10.70 -1.72 -11.65
C ILE A 74 -10.79 -2.81 -10.58
N TRP A 75 -11.82 -3.65 -10.61
CA TRP A 75 -11.98 -4.75 -9.67
C TRP A 75 -10.91 -5.83 -9.85
N ASP A 76 -10.45 -6.07 -11.07
CA ASP A 76 -9.39 -7.05 -11.33
C ASP A 76 -8.04 -6.51 -10.88
N ILE A 77 -7.79 -5.21 -11.07
CA ILE A 77 -6.60 -4.52 -10.54
C ILE A 77 -6.56 -4.61 -9.01
N ARG A 78 -7.67 -4.29 -8.32
CA ARG A 78 -7.76 -4.34 -6.85
C ARG A 78 -7.57 -5.74 -6.28
N LYS A 79 -7.83 -6.79 -7.05
CA LYS A 79 -7.58 -8.19 -6.63
C LYS A 79 -6.09 -8.54 -6.67
N GLU A 80 -5.28 -7.88 -7.48
CA GLU A 80 -3.83 -8.13 -7.56
C GLU A 80 -3.01 -7.34 -6.54
N ILE A 81 -3.56 -6.24 -6.00
CA ILE A 81 -2.84 -5.28 -5.17
C ILE A 81 -3.25 -5.37 -3.70
N ALA A 82 -2.28 -5.35 -2.80
CA ALA A 82 -2.50 -5.11 -1.38
C ALA A 82 -2.23 -3.63 -1.05
N TYR A 83 -3.27 -2.88 -0.68
CA TYR A 83 -3.14 -1.50 -0.22
C TYR A 83 -3.24 -1.44 1.30
N VAL A 84 -2.23 -0.87 1.94
CA VAL A 84 -2.24 -0.56 3.38
C VAL A 84 -2.28 0.95 3.52
N SER A 85 -3.45 1.45 3.91
CA SER A 85 -3.71 2.87 4.14
C SER A 85 -3.09 3.35 5.45
N GLN A 86 -2.82 4.66 5.52
CA GLN A 86 -2.45 5.35 6.77
C GLN A 86 -3.62 5.32 7.77
N ASP A 87 -4.85 5.46 7.28
CA ASP A 87 -6.05 5.19 8.07
C ASP A 87 -6.18 3.68 8.24
N THR A 88 -6.05 3.23 9.48
CA THR A 88 -6.04 1.81 9.86
C THR A 88 -7.41 1.31 10.30
N ASP A 89 -8.45 2.14 10.22
CA ASP A 89 -9.80 1.69 10.51
C ASP A 89 -10.34 0.79 9.40
N ILE A 90 -10.52 -0.49 9.73
CA ILE A 90 -11.04 -1.51 8.82
C ILE A 90 -12.41 -2.05 9.28
N GLY A 91 -12.99 -1.45 10.33
CA GLY A 91 -14.27 -1.86 10.91
C GLY A 91 -14.21 -2.12 12.41
N GLU A 92 -15.36 -2.48 12.97
CA GLU A 92 -15.56 -2.73 14.40
C GLU A 92 -15.79 -4.22 14.68
N GLY A 93 -15.44 -4.66 15.89
CA GLY A 93 -15.68 -6.02 16.35
C GLY A 93 -14.41 -6.83 16.58
N ILE A 94 -14.55 -8.15 16.76
CA ILE A 94 -13.43 -9.01 17.14
C ILE A 94 -12.45 -9.14 15.97
N VAL A 95 -11.16 -8.92 16.24
CA VAL A 95 -10.08 -8.96 15.24
C VAL A 95 -10.12 -10.25 14.39
N LYS A 96 -10.29 -11.40 15.03
CA LYS A 96 -10.39 -12.69 14.31
C LYS A 96 -11.56 -12.69 13.33
N ASP A 97 -12.69 -12.11 13.70
CA ASP A 97 -13.90 -12.14 12.88
C ASP A 97 -13.78 -11.19 11.69
N LEU A 98 -13.20 -10.00 11.89
CA LEU A 98 -12.83 -9.10 10.78
C LEU A 98 -11.88 -9.77 9.80
N ILE A 99 -10.85 -10.47 10.29
CA ILE A 99 -9.96 -11.26 9.43
C ILE A 99 -10.77 -12.35 8.70
N ASN A 100 -11.62 -13.10 9.39
CA ASN A 100 -12.42 -14.15 8.74
C ASN A 100 -13.34 -13.58 7.65
N GLU A 101 -13.95 -12.40 7.87
CA GLU A 101 -14.78 -11.69 6.91
C GLU A 101 -13.99 -11.33 5.65
N ILE A 102 -12.80 -10.74 5.79
CA ILE A 102 -11.91 -10.41 4.67
C ILE A 102 -11.55 -11.67 3.86
N PHE A 103 -11.35 -12.81 4.52
CA PHE A 103 -11.04 -14.07 3.86
C PHE A 103 -12.28 -14.84 3.37
N SER A 104 -13.48 -14.36 3.67
CA SER A 104 -14.74 -14.91 3.16
C SER A 104 -15.09 -14.41 1.75
N PHE A 105 -14.50 -13.30 1.30
CA PHE A 105 -14.69 -12.81 -0.07
C PHE A 105 -14.14 -13.81 -1.10
N ASP A 106 -14.88 -14.00 -2.21
CA ASP A 106 -14.60 -15.03 -3.23
C ASP A 106 -13.14 -15.10 -3.69
N HIS A 107 -12.48 -13.95 -3.82
CA HIS A 107 -11.09 -13.88 -4.28
C HIS A 107 -10.05 -14.32 -3.23
N ASN A 108 -10.44 -14.35 -1.95
CA ASN A 108 -9.58 -14.71 -0.82
C ASN A 108 -9.93 -16.10 -0.25
N GLN A 109 -11.08 -16.65 -0.62
CA GLN A 109 -11.55 -17.96 -0.16
C GLN A 109 -10.51 -19.06 -0.43
N GLY A 110 -10.45 -20.04 0.47
CA GLY A 110 -9.55 -21.19 0.36
C GLY A 110 -8.11 -20.93 0.81
N ARG A 111 -7.70 -19.67 1.04
CA ARG A 111 -6.37 -19.36 1.59
C ARG A 111 -6.30 -19.77 3.07
N LYS A 112 -5.45 -20.76 3.38
CA LYS A 112 -5.20 -21.17 4.76
C LYS A 112 -4.24 -20.18 5.43
N TYR A 113 -4.78 -19.24 6.20
CA TYR A 113 -3.96 -18.20 6.85
C TYR A 113 -3.67 -18.45 8.33
N HIS A 114 -4.42 -19.30 9.05
CA HIS A 114 -4.32 -19.38 10.52
C HIS A 114 -2.90 -19.66 11.06
N ARG A 115 -2.16 -20.60 10.46
CA ARG A 115 -0.77 -20.90 10.87
C ARG A 115 0.15 -19.72 10.59
N ARG A 116 0.09 -19.16 9.38
CA ARG A 116 0.90 -18.00 8.95
C ARG A 116 0.57 -16.76 9.78
N ARG A 117 -0.69 -16.52 10.12
CA ARG A 117 -1.16 -15.42 10.98
C ARG A 117 -0.45 -15.46 12.32
N ASN A 118 -0.42 -16.62 12.99
CA ASN A 118 0.20 -16.72 14.30
C ASN A 118 1.71 -16.46 14.25
N SER A 119 2.39 -16.90 13.18
CA SER A 119 3.81 -16.59 12.96
C SER A 119 4.05 -15.10 12.70
N LEU A 120 3.21 -14.45 11.90
CA LEU A 120 3.32 -13.01 11.62
C LEU A 120 2.99 -12.15 12.84
N LEU A 121 1.99 -12.54 13.64
CA LEU A 121 1.69 -11.88 14.92
C LEU A 121 2.93 -11.85 15.82
N GLU A 122 3.56 -13.00 16.00
CA GLU A 122 4.78 -13.13 16.80
C GLU A 122 5.94 -12.32 16.22
N TYR A 123 6.14 -12.38 14.89
CA TYR A 123 7.18 -11.61 14.19
C TYR A 123 7.04 -10.09 14.37
N PHE A 124 5.81 -9.57 14.31
CA PHE A 124 5.52 -8.15 14.54
C PHE A 124 5.23 -7.79 16.00
N GLY A 125 5.61 -8.65 16.95
CA GLY A 125 5.55 -8.36 18.39
C GLY A 125 4.12 -8.21 18.93
N LEU A 126 3.18 -8.97 18.39
CA LEU A 126 1.79 -9.05 18.86
C LEU A 126 1.54 -10.39 19.56
N ASP A 127 0.96 -10.32 20.77
CA ASP A 127 0.48 -11.52 21.44
C ASP A 127 -0.67 -12.17 20.67
N ARG A 128 -0.69 -13.51 20.62
CA ARG A 128 -1.69 -14.26 19.84
C ARG A 128 -3.12 -14.04 20.34
N SER A 129 -3.30 -13.65 21.60
CA SER A 129 -4.62 -13.33 22.16
C SER A 129 -5.24 -12.07 21.56
N ILE A 130 -4.47 -11.22 20.87
CA ILE A 130 -4.99 -9.99 20.24
C ILE A 130 -6.15 -10.29 19.27
N VAL A 131 -6.17 -11.47 18.66
CA VAL A 131 -7.23 -11.88 17.73
C VAL A 131 -8.60 -11.99 18.41
N TYR A 132 -8.64 -12.08 19.75
CA TYR A 132 -9.88 -12.13 20.55
C TYR A 132 -10.26 -10.77 21.15
N LYS A 133 -9.45 -9.73 20.95
CA LYS A 133 -9.80 -8.37 21.33
C LYS A 133 -10.72 -7.75 20.28
N LYS A 134 -11.44 -6.72 20.70
CA LYS A 134 -12.13 -5.79 19.80
C LYS A 134 -11.11 -4.93 19.06
N PHE A 135 -11.30 -4.74 17.77
CA PHE A 135 -10.39 -3.99 16.92
C PHE A 135 -10.38 -2.51 17.30
N GLU A 136 -11.55 -1.94 17.57
CA GLU A 136 -11.73 -0.55 17.97
C GLU A 136 -10.92 -0.18 19.23
N ASP A 137 -10.75 -1.14 20.15
CA ASP A 137 -10.02 -0.99 21.42
C ASP A 137 -8.49 -1.08 21.27
N LEU A 138 -7.97 -1.44 20.10
CA LEU A 138 -6.53 -1.56 19.87
C LEU A 138 -5.85 -0.19 19.77
N SER A 139 -4.60 -0.11 20.22
CA SER A 139 -3.74 1.05 19.97
C SER A 139 -3.48 1.24 18.47
N GLY A 140 -3.15 2.47 18.04
CA GLY A 140 -2.85 2.75 16.63
C GLY A 140 -1.73 1.87 16.05
N GLY A 141 -0.67 1.61 16.83
CA GLY A 141 0.42 0.71 16.43
C GLY A 141 0.02 -0.77 16.39
N GLU A 142 -0.93 -1.21 17.23
CA GLU A 142 -1.52 -2.55 17.10
C GLU A 142 -2.40 -2.65 15.84
N LYS A 143 -3.27 -1.66 15.58
CA LYS A 143 -4.11 -1.61 14.37
C LYS A 143 -3.24 -1.64 13.10
N GLN A 144 -2.19 -0.81 13.04
CA GLN A 144 -1.25 -0.77 11.92
C GLN A 144 -0.62 -2.14 11.63
N ARG A 145 -0.13 -2.81 12.68
CA ARG A 145 0.47 -4.16 12.54
C ARG A 145 -0.56 -5.20 12.09
N ILE A 146 -1.79 -5.14 12.59
CA ILE A 146 -2.87 -6.03 12.12
C ILE A 146 -3.15 -5.80 10.64
N CYS A 147 -3.23 -4.56 10.17
CA CYS A 147 -3.43 -4.23 8.76
C CYS A 147 -2.27 -4.72 7.87
N ILE A 148 -1.01 -4.58 8.32
CA ILE A 148 0.17 -5.15 7.64
C ILE A 148 0.07 -6.68 7.58
N ILE A 149 -0.27 -7.34 8.69
CA ILE A 149 -0.42 -8.80 8.72
C ILE A 149 -1.51 -9.25 7.75
N ILE A 150 -2.67 -8.60 7.75
CA ILE A 150 -3.76 -8.91 6.81
C ILE A 150 -3.27 -8.78 5.37
N SER A 151 -2.58 -7.69 5.02
CA SER A 151 -2.10 -7.45 3.66
C SER A 151 -1.15 -8.54 3.17
N VAL A 152 -0.27 -9.04 4.04
CA VAL A 152 0.64 -10.15 3.76
C VAL A 152 -0.10 -11.47 3.62
N LEU A 153 -1.12 -11.71 4.47
CA LEU A 153 -1.92 -12.94 4.43
C LEU A 153 -2.76 -13.07 3.16
N LEU A 154 -3.11 -11.95 2.52
CA LEU A 154 -3.79 -11.93 1.22
C LEU A 154 -2.92 -12.55 0.10
N GLY A 155 -1.62 -12.74 0.34
CA GLY A 155 -0.68 -13.39 -0.57
C GLY A 155 -0.64 -12.72 -1.94
N LYS A 156 -0.53 -11.39 -1.92
CA LYS A 156 -0.25 -10.55 -3.08
C LYS A 156 1.26 -10.31 -3.17
N GLU A 157 1.69 -9.86 -4.33
CA GLU A 157 3.09 -9.53 -4.63
C GLU A 157 3.27 -8.05 -4.98
N ILE A 158 2.18 -7.28 -5.01
CA ILE A 158 2.18 -5.85 -5.31
C ILE A 158 1.60 -5.12 -4.12
N PHE A 159 2.40 -4.26 -3.51
CA PHE A 159 2.05 -3.54 -2.30
C PHE A 159 2.07 -2.04 -2.51
N LEU A 160 0.99 -1.39 -2.12
CA LEU A 160 0.91 0.06 -1.98
C LEU A 160 0.90 0.34 -0.47
N LEU A 161 1.96 0.94 0.05
CA LEU A 161 2.16 1.16 1.49
C LEU A 161 2.12 2.66 1.78
N ASP A 162 1.09 3.13 2.47
CA ASP A 162 0.84 4.55 2.73
C ASP A 162 1.11 4.88 4.19
N GLU A 163 2.28 5.44 4.49
CA GLU A 163 2.74 5.84 5.84
C GLU A 163 2.66 4.71 6.88
N VAL A 164 2.88 3.46 6.45
CA VAL A 164 2.61 2.26 7.26
C VAL A 164 3.52 2.07 8.47
N THR A 165 4.62 2.82 8.54
CA THR A 165 5.57 2.81 9.66
C THR A 165 5.36 3.96 10.63
N SER A 166 4.48 4.93 10.32
CA SER A 166 4.36 6.20 11.06
C SER A 166 3.96 6.04 12.54
N ALA A 167 3.14 5.04 12.86
CA ALA A 167 2.64 4.78 14.22
C ALA A 167 3.46 3.74 15.01
N LEU A 168 4.61 3.31 14.48
CA LEU A 168 5.42 2.25 15.07
C LEU A 168 6.63 2.81 15.83
N ASP A 169 7.10 2.08 16.84
CA ASP A 169 8.38 2.38 17.49
C ASP A 169 9.57 2.07 16.56
N PRO A 170 10.75 2.67 16.78
CA PRO A 170 11.89 2.53 15.86
C PRO A 170 12.32 1.09 15.57
N GLU A 171 12.32 0.19 16.57
CA GLU A 171 12.73 -1.21 16.35
C GLU A 171 11.75 -1.93 15.42
N LEU A 172 10.46 -1.69 15.62
CA LEU A 172 9.42 -2.29 14.82
C LEU A 172 9.37 -1.71 13.40
N LYS A 173 9.70 -0.42 13.21
CA LYS A 173 9.84 0.17 11.87
C LYS A 173 10.88 -0.58 11.05
N GLU A 174 12.07 -0.79 11.60
CA GLU A 174 13.14 -1.54 10.93
C GLU A 174 12.66 -2.94 10.53
N LYS A 175 12.01 -3.68 11.45
CA LYS A 175 11.45 -5.01 11.16
C LYS A 175 10.43 -4.99 10.02
N VAL A 176 9.56 -3.98 9.97
CA VAL A 176 8.56 -3.87 8.89
C VAL A 176 9.25 -3.59 7.56
N VAL A 177 10.20 -2.67 7.52
CA VAL A 177 10.94 -2.34 6.30
C VAL A 177 11.73 -3.54 5.80
N ASP A 178 12.51 -4.18 6.67
CA ASP A 178 13.30 -5.37 6.33
C ASP A 178 12.40 -6.49 5.81
N PHE A 179 11.25 -6.75 6.47
CA PHE A 179 10.30 -7.76 6.03
C PHE A 179 9.82 -7.54 4.59
N PHE A 180 9.45 -6.31 4.22
CA PHE A 180 9.02 -6.03 2.84
C PHE A 180 10.18 -6.08 1.84
N LEU A 181 11.36 -5.59 2.21
CA LEU A 181 12.51 -5.53 1.31
C LEU A 181 13.21 -6.87 1.10
N GLU A 182 13.16 -7.79 2.05
CA GLU A 182 13.70 -9.16 1.92
C GLU A 182 12.94 -10.02 0.90
N ASN A 183 11.71 -9.63 0.55
CA ASN A 183 10.96 -10.29 -0.52
C ASN A 183 11.37 -9.69 -1.87
N GLU A 184 12.31 -10.33 -2.57
CA GLU A 184 12.89 -9.85 -3.83
C GLU A 184 11.87 -9.76 -4.97
N ASP A 185 10.91 -10.68 -5.03
CA ASP A 185 9.90 -10.74 -6.10
C ASP A 185 8.76 -9.71 -5.93
N TRP A 186 8.70 -9.01 -4.78
CA TRP A 186 7.61 -8.08 -4.50
C TRP A 186 7.84 -6.72 -5.14
N THR A 187 6.77 -6.18 -5.74
CA THR A 187 6.72 -4.80 -6.21
C THR A 187 6.16 -3.91 -5.11
N LEU A 188 6.90 -2.88 -4.73
CA LEU A 188 6.54 -1.98 -3.62
C LEU A 188 6.44 -0.55 -4.14
N LEU A 189 5.32 0.12 -3.84
CA LEU A 189 5.18 1.57 -3.96
C LEU A 189 4.86 2.14 -2.59
N VAL A 190 5.86 2.77 -1.98
CA VAL A 190 5.83 3.22 -0.59
C VAL A 190 5.66 4.73 -0.53
N VAL A 191 4.77 5.22 0.31
CA VAL A 191 4.69 6.62 0.70
C VAL A 191 5.18 6.68 2.15
N SER A 192 6.26 7.43 2.38
CA SER A 192 6.82 7.58 3.72
C SER A 192 7.62 8.87 3.80
N HIS A 193 7.58 9.49 4.98
CA HIS A 193 8.51 10.55 5.39
C HIS A 193 9.66 10.03 6.28
N ASP A 194 9.66 8.75 6.59
CA ASP A 194 10.63 8.09 7.47
C ASP A 194 11.85 7.58 6.71
N ASN A 195 13.03 8.00 7.16
CA ASN A 195 14.33 7.61 6.59
C ASN A 195 14.66 6.13 6.82
N THR A 196 13.92 5.38 7.65
CA THR A 196 14.06 3.91 7.74
C THR A 196 13.94 3.24 6.36
N TRP A 197 13.15 3.83 5.45
CA TRP A 197 12.99 3.35 4.08
C TRP A 197 14.13 3.73 3.12
N ASP A 198 15.09 4.55 3.57
CA ASP A 198 16.24 4.99 2.77
C ASP A 198 17.27 3.86 2.65
N ARG A 199 16.88 2.82 1.92
CA ARG A 199 17.66 1.59 1.72
C ARG A 199 18.13 1.52 0.28
N VAL A 200 19.33 0.97 0.07
CA VAL A 200 19.92 0.78 -1.27
C VAL A 200 19.01 -0.02 -2.22
N ALA A 201 18.15 -0.87 -1.67
CA ALA A 201 17.19 -1.66 -2.43
C ALA A 201 15.95 -0.87 -2.90
N MET A 202 15.85 0.43 -2.59
CA MET A 202 14.73 1.28 -3.02
C MET A 202 15.19 2.43 -3.91
N ASP A 203 14.45 2.65 -5.00
CA ASP A 203 14.59 3.85 -5.81
C ASP A 203 13.66 4.96 -5.31
N GLU A 204 14.14 6.20 -5.36
CA GLU A 204 13.39 7.37 -4.88
C GLU A 204 12.69 8.08 -6.03
N VAL A 205 11.41 8.39 -5.84
CA VAL A 205 10.63 9.23 -6.75
C VAL A 205 10.15 10.46 -5.99
N PHE A 206 10.64 11.63 -6.40
CA PHE A 206 10.22 12.89 -5.82
C PHE A 206 8.90 13.36 -6.44
N VAL A 207 7.89 13.52 -5.60
CA VAL A 207 6.58 14.04 -5.94
C VAL A 207 6.53 15.50 -5.49
N ASP A 208 6.91 16.40 -6.39
CA ASP A 208 6.68 17.84 -6.27
C ASP A 208 5.55 18.23 -7.24
N GLY A 209 4.54 18.95 -6.75
CA GLY A 209 3.24 19.15 -7.42
C GLY A 209 3.25 19.87 -8.78
N CYS A 210 4.43 20.12 -9.37
CA CYS A 210 4.57 20.77 -10.66
C CYS A 210 5.59 20.13 -11.63
N GLU A 211 6.51 19.26 -11.21
CA GLU A 211 7.53 18.67 -12.11
C GLU A 211 8.26 17.52 -11.40
N ILE A 212 8.49 16.38 -12.08
CA ILE A 212 9.49 15.40 -11.65
C ILE A 212 10.71 15.58 -12.54
N ASN A 213 11.86 15.88 -11.92
CA ASN A 213 13.15 15.60 -12.54
C ASN A 213 13.48 14.13 -12.22
N ALA A 214 13.39 13.28 -13.23
CA ALA A 214 13.99 11.95 -13.23
C ALA A 214 15.38 12.04 -13.88
#